data_AF-A0A2S3GU58-F1
#
_entry.id   AF-A0A2S3GU58-F1
#
_cell.length_a   1.000
_cell.length_b   1.000
_cell.length_c   1.000
_cell.angle_alpha   90.00
_cell.angle_beta   90.00
_cell.angle_gamma   90.00
#
_symmetry.space_group_name_H-M   'P 1'
#
loop_
_entity.id
_entity.type
_entity.pdbx_description
1 polymer ?
#
loop_
_entity_poly.entity_id
_entity_poly.type
_entity_poly.pdbx_seq_one_letter_code
_entity_poly.pdbx_strand_id
1 'polypeptide(L)'
;MQGWSNGLVKKPVKGVDIETWWVSSLQLLPKELQRHVAALLMYTAWNIWKERNRRVFEDKTMIAPLVFNCILEELGLRQAALSAPSAT
;
A
#
# COMPACT_ATOMS: atom_id res chain seq x y z
N MET A 1 0.41 17.51 3.16
CA MET A 1 0.07 16.07 3.19
C MET A 1 -0.32 15.74 4.62
N GLN A 2 -1.61 15.51 4.90
CA GLN A 2 -2.03 14.86 6.15
C GLN A 2 -1.27 13.54 6.28
N GLY A 3 -0.89 13.14 7.49
CA GLY A 3 -0.07 11.96 7.72
C GLY A 3 -0.67 10.73 7.05
N TRP A 4 0.00 10.18 6.03
CA TRP A 4 -0.43 8.95 5.37
C TRP A 4 -0.73 7.87 6.42
N SER A 5 -1.85 7.18 6.26
CA SER A 5 -2.29 6.10 7.18
C SER A 5 -2.35 6.49 8.65
N ASN A 6 -2.46 7.79 8.99
CA ASN A 6 -2.39 8.28 10.38
C ASN A 6 -1.11 7.83 11.12
N GLY A 7 0.00 7.64 10.41
CA GLY A 7 1.28 7.18 10.99
C GLY A 7 1.38 5.67 11.23
N LEU A 8 0.40 4.88 10.80
CA LEU A 8 0.42 3.43 10.92
C LEU A 8 1.48 2.77 10.02
N VAL A 9 1.65 3.30 8.81
CA VAL A 9 2.69 2.86 7.87
C VAL A 9 3.96 3.68 8.12
N LYS A 10 5.00 3.01 8.60
CA LYS A 10 6.32 3.60 8.80
C LYS A 10 7.13 3.56 7.51
N LYS A 11 7.78 4.67 7.16
CA LYS A 11 8.73 4.70 6.04
C LYS A 11 9.89 3.73 6.32
N PRO A 12 10.37 2.97 5.31
CA PRO A 12 11.57 2.16 5.45
C PRO A 12 12.77 3.01 5.87
N VAL A 13 13.54 2.50 6.84
CA VAL A 13 14.82 3.10 7.25
C VAL A 13 15.87 2.72 6.21
N LYS A 14 16.76 3.65 5.85
CA LYS A 14 17.85 3.37 4.91
C LYS A 14 18.73 2.22 5.44
N GLY A 15 19.08 1.29 4.56
CA GLY A 15 19.97 0.16 4.88
C GLY A 15 19.28 -1.05 5.51
N VAL A 16 17.98 -0.98 5.80
CA VAL A 16 17.18 -2.14 6.23
C VAL A 16 16.65 -2.85 4.98
N ASP A 17 16.72 -4.17 4.96
CA ASP A 17 16.14 -4.97 3.89
C ASP A 17 14.60 -4.91 3.94
N ILE A 18 13.97 -5.18 2.79
CA ILE A 18 12.51 -5.01 2.66
C ILE A 18 11.74 -5.99 3.54
N GLU A 19 12.26 -7.19 3.78
CA GLU A 19 11.62 -8.22 4.58
C GLU A 19 11.62 -7.83 6.07
N THR A 20 12.78 -7.46 6.61
CA THR A 20 12.93 -6.96 7.99
C THR A 20 12.06 -5.73 8.22
N TRP A 21 12.03 -4.79 7.26
CA TRP A 21 11.13 -3.63 7.38
C TRP A 21 9.66 -4.04 7.37
N TRP A 22 9.27 -4.98 6.50
CA TRP A 22 7.90 -5.45 6.42
C TRP A 22 7.44 -6.14 7.71
N VAL A 23 8.23 -7.08 8.21
CA VAL A 23 7.95 -7.81 9.45
C VAL A 23 7.88 -6.84 10.63
N SER A 24 8.85 -5.93 10.76
CA SER A 24 8.87 -4.96 11.86
C SER A 24 7.70 -3.95 11.82
N SER A 25 7.17 -3.66 10.63
CA SER A 25 6.00 -2.79 10.44
C SER A 25 4.69 -3.44 10.93
N LEU A 26 4.64 -4.77 11.02
CA LEU A 26 3.43 -5.51 11.41
C LEU A 26 3.51 -6.09 12.83
N GLN A 27 4.69 -6.58 13.26
CA GLN A 27 4.84 -7.36 14.49
C GLN A 27 4.37 -6.64 15.77
N LEU A 28 4.46 -5.31 15.82
CA LEU A 28 4.12 -4.51 16.99
C LEU A 28 2.65 -4.08 17.03
N LEU A 29 1.86 -4.43 16.02
CA LEU A 29 0.46 -4.00 15.91
C LEU A 29 -0.50 -5.08 16.45
N PRO A 30 -1.66 -4.69 17.01
CA PRO A 30 -2.74 -5.62 17.29
C PRO A 30 -3.19 -6.35 16.02
N LYS A 31 -3.63 -7.61 16.15
CA LYS A 31 -3.98 -8.49 15.01
C LYS A 31 -4.97 -7.86 14.02
N GLU A 32 -5.99 -7.16 14.52
CA GLU A 32 -6.97 -6.46 13.68
C GLU A 32 -6.33 -5.35 12.82
N LEU A 33 -5.34 -4.66 13.38
CA LEU A 33 -4.62 -3.57 12.72
C LEU A 33 -3.53 -4.10 11.78
N GLN A 34 -2.93 -5.25 12.10
CA GLN A 34 -1.96 -5.93 11.23
C GLN A 34 -2.54 -6.20 9.85
N ARG A 35 -3.78 -6.72 9.77
CA ARG A 35 -4.43 -7.00 8.48
C ARG A 35 -4.63 -5.73 7.67
N HIS A 36 -5.02 -4.64 8.32
CA HIS A 36 -5.22 -3.36 7.66
C HIS A 36 -3.90 -2.77 7.14
N VAL A 37 -2.87 -2.75 7.99
CA VAL A 37 -1.54 -2.24 7.60
C VAL A 37 -0.89 -3.11 6.54
N ALA A 38 -1.02 -4.44 6.62
CA ALA A 38 -0.54 -5.34 5.59
C ALA A 38 -1.19 -5.03 4.24
N ALA A 39 -2.51 -4.80 4.20
CA ALA A 39 -3.18 -4.37 2.97
C ALA A 39 -2.60 -3.05 2.45
N LEU A 40 -2.47 -2.03 3.29
CA LEU A 40 -1.87 -0.75 2.88
C LEU A 40 -0.47 -0.93 2.28
N LEU A 41 0.38 -1.73 2.91
CA LEU A 41 1.73 -2.04 2.42
C LEU A 41 1.70 -2.77 1.07
N MET A 42 0.82 -3.77 0.92
CA MET A 42 0.68 -4.56 -0.31
C MET A 42 0.23 -3.69 -1.49
N TYR A 43 -0.84 -2.91 -1.33
CA TYR A 43 -1.34 -2.04 -2.41
C TYR A 43 -0.35 -0.91 -2.74
N THR A 44 0.39 -0.41 -1.74
CA THR A 44 1.45 0.58 -1.99
C THR A 44 2.58 -0.04 -2.83
N ALA A 45 3.12 -1.18 -2.40
CA ALA A 45 4.21 -1.86 -3.12
C ALA A 45 3.78 -2.26 -4.54
N TRP A 46 2.55 -2.77 -4.68
CA TRP A 46 1.99 -3.15 -5.97
C TRP A 46 1.87 -1.97 -6.95
N ASN A 47 1.39 -0.81 -6.52
CA ASN A 47 1.27 0.35 -7.40
C ASN A 47 2.64 0.95 -7.78
N ILE A 48 3.61 0.93 -6.87
CA ILE A 48 5.00 1.32 -7.19
C ILE A 48 5.57 0.39 -8.26
N TRP A 49 5.35 -0.92 -8.12
CA TRP A 49 5.76 -1.91 -9.12
C TRP A 49 5.09 -1.67 -10.47
N LYS A 50 3.77 -1.46 -10.51
CA LYS A 50 3.04 -1.13 -11.75
C LYS A 50 3.56 0.13 -12.41
N GLU A 51 3.86 1.17 -11.64
CA GLU A 51 4.44 2.40 -12.19
C GLU A 51 5.82 2.15 -12.80
N ARG A 52 6.69 1.38 -12.13
CA ARG A 52 7.98 0.98 -12.69
C ARG A 52 7.80 0.23 -14.01
N ASN A 53 6.86 -0.72 -14.08
CA ASN A 53 6.57 -1.46 -15.31
C ASN A 53 6.07 -0.55 -16.42
N ARG A 54 5.16 0.37 -16.11
CA ARG A 54 4.65 1.35 -17.07
C ARG A 54 5.77 2.22 -17.65
N ARG A 55 6.73 2.65 -16.82
CA ARG A 55 7.91 3.41 -17.28
C ARG A 55 8.80 2.59 -18.22
N VAL A 56 9.04 1.33 -17.89
CA VAL A 56 9.99 0.48 -18.63
C VAL A 56 9.37 -0.05 -19.92
N PHE A 57 8.11 -0.49 -19.89
CA PHE A 57 7.49 -1.24 -20.98
C PHE A 57 6.53 -0.40 -21.84
N GLU A 58 6.02 0.72 -21.32
CA GLU A 58 5.06 1.57 -22.04
C GLU A 58 5.58 2.99 -22.33
N ASP A 59 6.79 3.33 -21.88
CA ASP A 59 7.35 4.69 -21.95
C ASP A 59 6.42 5.78 -21.36
N LYS A 60 5.62 5.40 -20.36
CA LYS A 60 4.71 6.31 -19.65
C LYS A 60 5.20 6.55 -18.23
N THR A 61 5.11 7.79 -17.77
CA THR A 61 5.54 8.18 -16.43
C THR A 61 4.43 8.93 -15.70
N MET A 62 4.18 8.55 -14.46
CA MET A 62 3.37 9.30 -13.51
C MET A 62 4.23 9.92 -12.42
N ILE A 63 3.84 11.12 -12.00
CA ILE A 63 4.37 11.76 -10.80
C ILE A 63 3.83 11.09 -9.54
N ALA A 64 4.57 11.20 -8.43
CA ALA A 64 4.22 10.51 -7.17
C ALA A 64 2.77 10.75 -6.69
N PRO A 65 2.19 11.96 -6.79
CA PRO A 65 0.78 12.17 -6.42
C PRO A 65 -0.22 11.36 -7.24
N LEU A 66 0.05 11.11 -8.53
CA LEU A 66 -0.84 10.30 -9.38
C LEU A 66 -0.77 8.83 -9.00
N VAL A 67 0.44 8.31 -8.73
CA VAL A 67 0.61 6.94 -8.21
C VAL A 67 -0.09 6.77 -6.86
N PHE A 68 -0.04 7.81 -6.02
CA PHE A 68 -0.75 7.83 -4.75
C PHE A 68 -2.28 7.74 -4.93
N ASN A 69 -2.84 8.47 -5.91
CA ASN A 69 -4.26 8.35 -6.24
C ASN A 69 -4.64 6.92 -6.70
N CYS A 70 -3.80 6.27 -7.51
CA CYS A 70 -4.03 4.87 -7.87
C CYS A 70 -4.06 3.92 -6.66
N ILE A 71 -3.22 4.17 -5.65
CA ILE A 71 -3.24 3.40 -4.39
C ILE A 71 -4.58 3.62 -3.67
N LEU A 72 -5.04 4.87 -3.56
CA LEU A 72 -6.32 5.19 -2.92
C LEU A 72 -7.51 4.54 -3.65
N GLU A 73 -7.52 4.57 -4.97
CA GLU A 73 -8.54 3.93 -5.80
C GLU A 73 -8.60 2.42 -5.55
N GLU A 74 -7.47 1.72 -5.58
CA GLU A 74 -7.45 0.27 -5.35
C GLU A 74 -7.83 -0.11 -3.91
N LEU A 75 -7.44 0.69 -2.92
CA LEU A 75 -7.90 0.52 -1.54
C LEU A 75 -9.42 0.72 -1.42
N GLY A 76 -9.97 1.69 -2.15
CA GLY A 76 -11.42 1.92 -2.25
C GLY A 76 -12.15 0.72 -2.84
N LEU A 77 -11.62 0.16 -3.94
CA LEU A 77 -12.17 -1.06 -4.55
C LEU A 77 -12.15 -2.25 -3.59
N ARG A 78 -11.04 -2.44 -2.87
CA ARG A 78 -10.95 -3.47 -1.82
C ARG A 78 -12.01 -3.27 -0.75
N GLN A 79 -12.17 -2.04 -0.26
CA GLN A 79 -13.16 -1.76 0.78
C GLN A 79 -14.58 -2.03 0.28
N ALA A 80 -14.91 -1.62 -0.94
CA ALA A 80 -16.20 -1.90 -1.56
C ALA A 80 -16.47 -3.41 -1.68
N ALA A 81 -15.47 -4.19 -2.12
CA ALA A 81 -15.59 -5.64 -2.23
C ALA A 81 -15.80 -6.33 -0.87
N LEU A 82 -15.18 -5.84 0.20
CA LEU A 82 -15.35 -6.38 1.55
C LEU A 82 -16.65 -5.92 2.24
N SER A 83 -17.20 -4.78 1.81
CA SER A 83 -18.47 -4.24 2.31
C SER A 83 -19.69 -4.74 1.54
N ALA A 84 -19.50 -5.44 0.41
CA ALA A 84 -20.58 -6.10 -0.31
C ALA A 84 -21.21 -7.18 0.59
N PRO A 85 -22.56 -7.25 0.71
CA PRO A 85 -23.19 -8.34 1.44
C PRO A 85 -22.77 -9.65 0.79
N SER A 86 -22.24 -10.58 1.59
CA SER A 86 -22.02 -11.97 1.16
C SER A 86 -23.31 -12.45 0.49
N ALA A 87 -23.29 -12.68 -0.81
CA ALA A 87 -24.45 -13.21 -1.51
C ALA A 87 -24.79 -14.57 -0.88
N THR A 88 -25.85 -14.60 -0.08
CA THR A 88 -26.48 -15.80 0.48
C THR A 88 -27.47 -16.36 -0.51
#